data_AF-A0A2V7YKC1-F1
#
_entry.id   AF-A0A2V7YKC1-F1
#
_cell.length_a   1.000
_cell.length_b   1.000
_cell.length_c   1.000
_cell.angle_alpha   90.00
_cell.angle_beta   90.00
_cell.angle_gamma   90.00
#
_symmetry.space_group_name_H-M   'P 1'
#
loop_
_entity.id
_entity.type
_entity.pdbx_description
1 polymer ?
#
loop_
_entity_poly.entity_id
_entity_poly.type
_entity_poly.pdbx_seq_one_letter_code
_entity_poly.pdbx_strand_id
1 'polypeptide(L)'
;MESGTDRNLNDRIAVAVLIREADVNPAVGALAKLRRVERYKRNGRSAAYMRELARVALDARYRLVEVPMGDASALASAGLPAAKEIVLLWPDAIGHGWWPIERRVLAARGPATHVSVLNGRGRRFSATRTSLWAFRLRRAVERLWLGEVALTAALFLAAPLLVTWDAIRGHR
;
A
#
# COMPACT_ATOMS: atom_id res chain seq x y z
N MET A 1 -4.38 -44.21 -23.23
CA MET A 1 -5.38 -43.13 -23.26
C MET A 1 -5.70 -42.78 -21.82
N GLU A 2 -4.91 -41.94 -21.18
CA GLU A 2 -5.24 -41.39 -19.85
C GLU A 2 -5.19 -39.87 -19.93
N SER A 3 -6.40 -39.32 -19.89
CA SER A 3 -6.80 -38.10 -19.18
C SER A 3 -5.93 -36.85 -19.36
N GLY A 4 -6.21 -36.12 -20.45
CA GLY A 4 -5.88 -34.70 -20.57
C GLY A 4 -6.74 -33.83 -19.64
N THR A 5 -6.46 -33.83 -18.34
CA THR A 5 -7.25 -33.08 -17.34
C THR A 5 -6.44 -32.02 -16.56
N ASP A 6 -5.19 -31.73 -16.94
CA ASP A 6 -4.38 -30.70 -16.26
C ASP A 6 -4.26 -29.36 -17.00
N ARG A 7 -4.82 -29.23 -18.21
CA ARG A 7 -4.68 -27.99 -19.02
C ARG A 7 -5.71 -26.90 -18.75
N ASN A 8 -6.77 -27.17 -17.97
CA ASN A 8 -7.86 -26.22 -17.73
C ASN A 8 -7.82 -25.51 -16.37
N LEU A 9 -6.90 -25.86 -15.46
CA LEU A 9 -6.76 -25.12 -14.19
C LEU A 9 -6.09 -23.75 -14.37
N ASN A 10 -5.33 -23.56 -15.45
CA ASN A 10 -4.65 -22.29 -15.75
C ASN A 10 -5.60 -21.20 -16.29
N ASP A 11 -6.84 -21.52 -16.66
CA ASP A 11 -7.64 -20.62 -17.48
C ASP A 11 -8.36 -19.50 -16.69
N ARG A 12 -8.27 -19.49 -15.35
CA ARG A 12 -8.89 -18.45 -14.49
C ARG A 12 -8.13 -18.17 -13.18
N ILE A 13 -6.81 -18.31 -13.14
CA ILE A 13 -6.07 -18.06 -11.89
C ILE A 13 -5.98 -16.55 -11.65
N ALA A 14 -6.73 -16.06 -10.67
CA ALA A 14 -6.50 -14.73 -10.12
C ALA A 14 -5.22 -14.75 -9.27
N VAL A 15 -4.34 -13.77 -9.43
CA VAL A 15 -3.14 -13.65 -8.58
C VAL A 15 -3.44 -12.63 -7.49
N ALA A 16 -3.57 -13.08 -6.25
CA ALA A 16 -3.76 -12.22 -5.10
C ALA A 16 -2.40 -11.83 -4.53
N VAL A 17 -2.07 -10.54 -4.48
CA VAL A 17 -0.81 -10.02 -3.97
C VAL A 17 -1.03 -9.43 -2.59
N LEU A 18 -0.39 -10.01 -1.58
CA LEU A 18 -0.39 -9.51 -0.20
C LEU A 18 1.00 -9.01 0.17
N ILE A 19 1.12 -7.81 0.75
CA ILE A 19 2.39 -7.39 1.33
C ILE A 19 2.55 -8.04 2.69
N ARG A 20 3.65 -8.76 2.88
CA ARG A 20 4.11 -9.13 4.22
C ARG A 20 5.04 -8.03 4.72
N GLU A 21 4.69 -7.41 5.85
CA GLU A 21 5.62 -6.55 6.57
C GLU A 21 6.77 -7.47 7.01
N ALA A 22 7.98 -7.22 6.50
CA ALA A 22 9.16 -7.91 6.99
C ALA A 22 9.30 -7.61 8.49
N ASP A 23 9.78 -8.57 9.28
CA ASP A 23 10.14 -8.34 10.69
C ASP A 23 11.31 -7.34 10.74
N VAL A 24 10.97 -6.05 10.64
CA VAL A 24 11.93 -4.97 10.81
C VAL A 24 12.16 -4.85 12.30
N ASN A 25 13.32 -5.33 12.74
CA ASN A 25 13.84 -5.17 14.10
C ASN A 25 13.58 -3.73 14.56
N PRO A 26 12.81 -3.50 15.64
CA PRO A 26 12.37 -2.15 16.00
C PRO A 26 13.58 -1.34 16.48
N ALA A 27 14.19 -0.58 15.58
CA ALA A 27 15.22 0.37 15.94
C ALA A 27 14.68 1.33 17.01
N VAL A 28 15.35 1.43 18.16
CA VAL A 28 14.93 2.25 19.29
C VAL A 28 15.15 3.73 18.93
N GLY A 29 14.10 4.55 18.86
CA GLY A 29 14.24 5.99 18.58
C GLY A 29 12.94 6.72 18.19
N ALA A 30 13.03 8.04 17.98
CA ALA A 30 11.91 8.91 17.61
C ALA A 30 11.22 8.48 16.30
N LEU A 31 11.99 7.95 15.33
CA LEU A 31 11.46 7.38 14.09
C LEU A 31 10.59 6.14 14.32
N ALA A 32 10.89 5.32 15.33
CA ALA A 32 10.05 4.17 15.67
C ALA A 32 8.75 4.59 16.35
N LYS A 33 8.77 5.66 17.16
CA LYS A 33 7.54 6.28 17.70
C LYS A 33 6.68 6.83 16.56
N LEU A 34 7.26 7.54 15.60
CA LEU A 34 6.53 8.03 14.42
C LEU A 34 5.96 6.89 13.57
N ARG A 35 6.72 5.82 13.33
CA ARG A 35 6.21 4.61 12.65
C ARG A 35 5.11 3.91 13.43
N ARG A 36 5.14 3.95 14.77
CA ARG A 36 4.08 3.39 15.63
C ARG A 36 2.80 4.20 15.51
N VAL A 37 2.89 5.53 15.54
CA VAL A 37 1.74 6.43 15.34
C VAL A 37 1.19 6.29 13.92
N GLU A 38 2.05 6.17 12.91
CA GLU A 38 1.64 5.93 11.52
C GLU A 38 0.93 4.57 11.39
N ARG A 39 1.45 3.50 12.01
CA ARG A 39 0.77 2.19 12.07
C ARG A 39 -0.59 2.26 12.76
N TYR A 40 -0.68 2.98 13.87
CA TYR A 40 -1.94 3.14 14.60
C TYR A 40 -2.98 3.91 13.76
N LYS A 41 -2.57 4.99 13.08
CA LYS A 41 -3.46 5.73 12.17
C LYS A 41 -3.89 4.93 10.95
N ARG A 42 -3.03 4.05 10.42
CA ARG A 42 -3.34 3.20 9.25
C ARG A 42 -4.50 2.23 9.50
N ASN A 43 -4.78 1.84 10.75
CA ASN A 43 -5.82 0.84 11.09
C ASN A 43 -5.78 -0.38 10.16
N GLY A 44 -4.57 -0.84 9.84
CA GLY A 44 -4.35 -1.96 8.92
C GLY A 44 -4.90 -3.25 9.52
N ARG A 45 -5.67 -4.00 8.74
CA ARG A 45 -6.10 -5.35 9.12
C ARG A 45 -4.92 -6.32 9.09
N SER A 46 -4.98 -7.35 9.93
CA SER A 46 -3.93 -8.36 9.99
C SER A 46 -3.81 -9.14 8.69
N ALA A 47 -2.62 -9.69 8.41
CA ALA A 47 -2.40 -10.55 7.24
C ALA A 47 -3.34 -11.78 7.26
N ALA A 48 -3.60 -12.34 8.45
CA ALA A 48 -4.54 -13.45 8.62
C ALA A 48 -5.96 -13.05 8.20
N TYR A 49 -6.42 -11.86 8.61
CA TYR A 49 -7.71 -11.32 8.18
C TYR A 49 -7.75 -11.11 6.66
N MET A 50 -6.69 -10.56 6.07
CA MET A 50 -6.65 -10.34 4.62
C MET A 50 -6.64 -11.64 3.81
N ARG A 51 -5.98 -12.70 4.32
CA ARG A 51 -6.03 -14.03 3.72
C ARG A 51 -7.43 -14.61 3.75
N GLU A 52 -8.11 -14.50 4.90
CA GLU A 52 -9.49 -14.97 5.03
C GLU A 52 -10.46 -14.16 4.16
N LEU A 53 -10.29 -12.84 4.11
CA LEU A 53 -11.07 -11.98 3.24
C LEU A 53 -10.86 -12.32 1.76
N ALA A 54 -9.61 -12.60 1.35
CA ALA A 54 -9.32 -13.06 -0.01
C ALA A 54 -9.98 -14.41 -0.29
N ARG A 55 -9.94 -15.35 0.65
CA ARG A 55 -10.61 -16.66 0.54
C ARG A 55 -12.11 -16.51 0.30
N VAL A 56 -12.75 -15.62 1.05
CA VAL A 56 -14.20 -15.36 0.93
C VAL A 56 -14.53 -14.59 -0.36
N ALA A 57 -13.72 -13.60 -0.75
CA ALA A 57 -14.03 -12.70 -1.87
C ALA A 57 -13.58 -13.22 -3.24
N LEU A 58 -12.57 -14.10 -3.30
CA LEU A 58 -11.97 -14.61 -4.54
C LEU A 58 -12.23 -16.10 -4.77
N ASP A 59 -12.92 -16.78 -3.85
CA ASP A 59 -13.21 -18.22 -3.88
C ASP A 59 -11.94 -19.09 -3.99
N ALA A 60 -12.01 -20.37 -4.32
CA ALA A 60 -10.86 -21.28 -4.38
C ALA A 60 -9.92 -21.08 -5.60
N ARG A 61 -10.14 -20.07 -6.45
CA ARG A 61 -9.47 -19.93 -7.76
C ARG A 61 -8.43 -18.82 -7.81
N TYR A 62 -7.61 -18.72 -6.77
CA TYR A 62 -6.52 -17.75 -6.74
C TYR A 62 -5.20 -18.36 -6.28
N ARG A 63 -4.10 -17.76 -6.78
CA ARG A 63 -2.76 -17.97 -6.26
C ARG A 63 -2.40 -16.79 -5.38
N LEU A 64 -2.17 -17.03 -4.09
CA LEU A 64 -1.67 -16.00 -3.17
C LEU A 64 -0.16 -15.85 -3.34
N VAL A 65 0.30 -14.62 -3.53
CA VAL A 65 1.71 -14.26 -3.56
C VAL A 65 1.95 -13.25 -2.45
N GLU A 66 2.69 -13.69 -1.44
CA GLU A 66 3.16 -12.80 -0.38
C GLU A 66 4.46 -12.12 -0.83
N VAL A 67 4.43 -10.79 -0.90
CA VAL A 67 5.57 -9.98 -1.32
C VAL A 67 6.13 -9.29 -0.08
N PRO A 68 7.39 -9.56 0.31
CA PRO A 68 8.03 -8.83 1.40
C PRO A 68 8.10 -7.35 1.05
N MET A 69 7.82 -6.48 2.03
CA MET A 69 7.95 -5.05 1.81
C MET A 69 9.39 -4.69 1.40
N GLY A 70 9.56 -4.14 0.20
CA GLY A 70 10.86 -3.76 -0.36
C GLY A 70 11.45 -4.78 -1.34
N ASP A 71 10.97 -6.03 -1.35
CA ASP A 71 11.47 -7.05 -2.27
C ASP A 71 10.57 -7.22 -3.48
N ALA A 72 11.04 -6.77 -4.64
CA ALA A 72 10.32 -6.84 -5.90
C ALA A 72 10.49 -8.19 -6.62
N SER A 73 11.46 -9.01 -6.21
CA SER A 73 11.80 -10.26 -6.90
C SER A 73 10.65 -11.28 -6.82
N ALA A 74 9.92 -11.28 -5.70
CA ALA A 74 8.72 -12.10 -5.50
C ALA A 74 7.58 -11.78 -6.50
N LEU A 75 7.53 -10.58 -7.07
CA LEU A 75 6.55 -10.23 -8.12
C LEU A 75 6.94 -10.83 -9.48
N ALA A 76 8.23 -11.02 -9.75
CA ALA A 76 8.69 -11.59 -11.00
C ALA A 76 8.38 -13.10 -11.09
N SER A 77 8.53 -13.82 -9.97
CA SER A 77 8.21 -15.26 -9.88
C SER A 77 6.70 -15.56 -9.78
N ALA A 78 5.87 -14.53 -9.63
CA ALA A 78 4.42 -14.65 -9.50
C ALA A 78 3.68 -14.99 -10.81
N GLY A 79 4.33 -14.87 -11.97
CA GLY A 79 3.69 -15.12 -13.26
C GLY A 79 2.64 -14.07 -13.63
N LEU A 80 2.80 -12.82 -13.17
CA LEU A 80 1.88 -11.71 -13.44
C LEU A 80 1.51 -11.50 -14.92
N PRO A 81 2.43 -11.69 -15.91
CA PRO A 81 2.08 -11.50 -17.31
C PRO A 81 1.03 -12.49 -17.84
N ALA A 82 0.98 -13.69 -17.26
CA ALA A 82 0.06 -14.75 -17.67
C ALA A 82 -1.27 -14.71 -16.91
N ALA A 83 -1.40 -13.87 -15.89
CA ALA A 83 -2.62 -13.77 -15.09
C ALA A 83 -3.73 -13.04 -15.87
N LYS A 84 -4.95 -13.59 -15.88
CA LYS A 84 -6.15 -12.87 -16.37
C LYS A 84 -6.54 -11.75 -15.40
N GLU A 85 -6.37 -11.98 -14.11
CA GLU A 85 -6.67 -11.01 -13.07
C GLU A 85 -5.59 -10.95 -11.99
N ILE A 86 -5.22 -9.73 -11.57
CA ILE A 86 -4.37 -9.48 -10.42
C ILE A 86 -5.16 -8.70 -9.38
N VAL A 87 -5.22 -9.23 -8.16
CA VAL A 87 -5.93 -8.62 -7.03
C VAL A 87 -4.92 -8.13 -5.99
N LEU A 88 -4.86 -6.82 -5.77
CA LEU A 88 -4.03 -6.22 -4.72
C LEU A 88 -4.78 -6.22 -3.40
N LEU A 89 -4.20 -6.83 -2.35
CA LEU A 89 -4.84 -6.97 -1.04
C LEU A 89 -4.39 -5.84 -0.09
N TRP A 90 -5.08 -4.69 -0.11
CA TRP A 90 -4.74 -3.57 0.76
C TRP A 90 -5.24 -3.81 2.20
N PRO A 91 -4.36 -3.84 3.22
CA PRO A 91 -4.78 -4.06 4.60
C PRO A 91 -5.57 -2.86 5.17
N ASP A 92 -5.44 -1.68 4.56
CA ASP A 92 -6.07 -0.43 4.95
C ASP A 92 -7.07 0.06 3.87
N ALA A 93 -7.77 1.16 4.15
CA ALA A 93 -8.81 1.66 3.26
C ALA A 93 -8.26 2.32 1.98
N ILE A 94 -7.02 2.79 1.99
CA ILE A 94 -6.43 3.63 0.94
C ILE A 94 -5.14 3.07 0.34
N GLY A 95 -4.60 1.94 0.83
CA GLY A 95 -3.39 1.31 0.31
C GLY A 95 -2.12 2.08 0.66
N HIS A 96 -1.99 2.58 1.89
CA HIS A 96 -0.84 3.39 2.27
C HIS A 96 0.46 2.58 2.17
N GLY A 97 1.46 3.11 1.46
CA GLY A 97 2.72 2.39 1.18
C GLY A 97 2.68 1.42 -0.02
N TRP A 98 1.54 1.24 -0.70
CA TRP A 98 1.42 0.32 -1.84
C TRP A 98 1.93 0.86 -3.17
N TRP A 99 2.24 2.15 -3.25
CA TRP A 99 2.65 2.80 -4.50
C TRP A 99 3.78 2.10 -5.26
N PRO A 100 4.89 1.66 -4.62
CA PRO A 100 5.96 0.97 -5.35
C PRO A 100 5.50 -0.35 -5.97
N ILE A 101 4.59 -1.07 -5.30
CA ILE A 101 4.09 -2.37 -5.72
C ILE A 101 3.03 -2.21 -6.80
N GLU A 102 2.09 -1.27 -6.64
CA GLU A 102 1.13 -0.89 -7.67
C GLU A 102 1.84 -0.58 -8.99
N ARG A 103 2.90 0.24 -8.94
CA ARG A 103 3.68 0.61 -10.13
C ARG A 103 4.33 -0.61 -10.78
N ARG A 104 4.89 -1.53 -9.99
CA ARG A 104 5.55 -2.74 -10.49
C ARG A 104 4.54 -3.72 -11.07
N VAL A 105 3.41 -3.94 -10.40
CA VAL A 105 2.33 -4.80 -10.88
C VAL A 105 1.76 -4.27 -12.19
N LEU A 106 1.51 -2.96 -12.27
CA LEU A 106 1.01 -2.33 -13.50
C LEU A 106 2.02 -2.35 -14.65
N ALA A 107 3.32 -2.38 -14.35
CA ALA A 107 4.38 -2.51 -15.35
C ALA A 107 4.60 -3.96 -15.80
N ALA A 108 4.38 -4.94 -14.91
CA ALA A 108 4.61 -6.36 -15.16
C ALA A 108 3.36 -7.11 -15.68
N ARG A 109 2.17 -6.50 -15.65
CA ARG A 109 0.93 -7.14 -16.12
C ARG A 109 0.90 -7.30 -17.64
N GLY A 110 0.17 -8.32 -18.09
CA GLY A 110 -0.17 -8.47 -19.50
C GLY A 110 -1.16 -7.38 -19.96
N PRO A 111 -1.23 -7.07 -21.27
CA PRO A 111 -2.13 -6.05 -21.82
C PRO A 111 -3.61 -6.35 -21.56
N ALA A 112 -3.99 -7.63 -21.52
CA ALA A 112 -5.35 -8.10 -21.24
C ALA A 112 -5.63 -8.37 -19.74
N THR A 113 -4.64 -8.16 -18.87
CA THR A 113 -4.78 -8.46 -17.44
C THR A 113 -5.61 -7.40 -16.73
N HIS A 114 -6.71 -7.81 -16.10
CA HIS A 114 -7.50 -6.96 -15.23
C HIS A 114 -6.80 -6.81 -13.88
N VAL A 115 -6.70 -5.59 -13.35
CA VAL A 115 -6.14 -5.36 -12.03
C VAL A 115 -7.26 -4.82 -11.14
N SER A 116 -7.50 -5.48 -10.02
CA SER A 116 -8.45 -5.02 -9.01
C SER A 116 -7.77 -4.91 -7.65
N VAL A 117 -8.40 -4.17 -6.74
CA VAL A 117 -7.95 -4.00 -5.36
C VAL A 117 -9.06 -4.48 -4.46
N LEU A 118 -8.68 -5.25 -3.44
CA LEU A 118 -9.54 -5.62 -2.33
C LEU A 118 -8.98 -5.00 -1.05
N ASN A 119 -9.73 -4.08 -0.46
CA ASN A 119 -9.28 -3.37 0.74
C ASN A 119 -9.67 -4.09 2.04
N GLY A 120 -9.10 -3.68 3.17
CA GLY A 120 -9.38 -4.24 4.50
C GLY A 120 -10.81 -4.02 5.00
N ARG A 121 -11.65 -3.31 4.23
CA ARG A 121 -13.10 -3.16 4.47
C ARG A 121 -13.95 -4.11 3.60
N GLY A 122 -13.33 -5.01 2.84
CA GLY A 122 -14.02 -5.94 1.96
C GLY A 122 -14.55 -5.34 0.66
N ARG A 123 -14.16 -4.10 0.33
CA ARG A 123 -14.59 -3.46 -0.92
C ARG A 123 -13.61 -3.80 -2.03
N ARG A 124 -14.14 -4.28 -3.15
CA ARG A 124 -13.41 -4.56 -4.38
C ARG A 124 -13.63 -3.45 -5.41
N PHE A 125 -12.56 -2.97 -6.03
CA PHE A 125 -12.66 -1.98 -7.10
C PHE A 125 -11.63 -2.23 -8.19
N SER A 126 -11.94 -1.84 -9.43
CA SER A 126 -10.99 -1.92 -10.54
C SER A 126 -9.88 -0.87 -10.37
N ALA A 127 -8.63 -1.31 -10.53
CA ALA A 127 -7.43 -0.50 -10.44
C ALA A 127 -7.17 0.25 -11.75
N THR A 128 -8.16 1.02 -12.20
CA THR A 128 -8.02 1.94 -13.34
C THR A 128 -7.08 3.09 -12.97
N ARG A 129 -6.41 3.68 -13.97
CA ARG A 129 -5.53 4.84 -13.75
C ARG A 129 -6.22 5.97 -12.97
N THR A 130 -7.50 6.21 -13.23
CA THR A 130 -8.33 7.23 -12.57
C THR A 130 -8.61 6.91 -11.10
N SER A 131 -9.02 5.67 -10.79
CA SER A 131 -9.29 5.26 -9.41
C SER A 131 -8.01 5.30 -8.57
N LEU A 132 -6.90 4.82 -9.11
CA LEU A 132 -5.60 4.91 -8.46
C LEU A 132 -5.15 6.36 -8.25
N TRP A 133 -5.44 7.28 -9.18
CA TRP A 133 -5.10 8.69 -9.01
C TRP A 133 -5.85 9.34 -7.84
N ALA A 134 -7.14 9.03 -7.67
CA ALA A 134 -7.93 9.51 -6.54
C ALA A 134 -7.36 9.03 -5.19
N PHE A 135 -6.95 7.76 -5.10
CA PHE A 135 -6.26 7.24 -3.91
C PHE A 135 -4.89 7.87 -3.70
N ARG A 136 -4.15 8.16 -4.78
CA ARG A 136 -2.86 8.86 -4.69
C ARG A 136 -3.00 10.27 -4.16
N LEU A 137 -4.01 11.01 -4.62
CA LEU A 137 -4.31 12.34 -4.09
C LEU A 137 -4.66 12.25 -2.60
N ARG A 138 -5.50 11.28 -2.22
CA ARG A 138 -5.85 11.06 -0.81
C ARG A 138 -4.64 10.74 0.08
N ARG A 139 -3.72 9.90 -0.41
CA ARG A 139 -2.43 9.61 0.26
C ARG A 139 -1.54 10.86 0.37
N ALA A 140 -1.55 11.71 -0.65
CA ALA A 140 -0.78 12.97 -0.66
C ALA A 140 -1.35 13.98 0.33
N VAL A 141 -2.67 14.12 0.41
CA VAL A 141 -3.36 14.98 1.40
C VAL A 141 -3.08 14.52 2.82
N GLU A 142 -3.12 13.21 3.10
CA GLU A 142 -2.75 12.69 4.44
C GLU A 142 -1.28 12.96 4.80
N ARG A 143 -0.39 13.00 3.81
CA ARG A 143 1.01 13.43 4.00
C ARG A 143 1.14 14.94 4.17
N LEU A 144 0.26 15.73 3.57
CA LEU A 144 0.29 17.18 3.69
C LEU A 144 0.06 17.64 5.13
N TRP A 145 -0.71 16.87 5.91
CA TRP A 145 -0.88 17.11 7.34
C TRP A 145 0.44 17.03 8.13
N LEU A 146 1.39 16.18 7.71
CA LEU A 146 2.75 16.18 8.28
C LEU A 146 3.51 17.46 7.91
N GLY A 147 3.26 18.00 6.72
CA GLY A 147 3.80 19.28 6.27
C GLY A 147 3.23 20.45 7.09
N GLU A 148 1.92 20.47 7.32
CA GLU A 148 1.28 21.45 8.21
C GLU A 148 1.86 21.38 9.62
N VAL A 149 1.95 20.20 10.22
CA VAL A 149 2.52 20.04 11.57
C VAL A 149 3.98 20.49 11.63
N ALA A 150 4.78 20.18 10.61
CA ALA A 150 6.18 20.62 10.54
C ALA A 150 6.29 22.15 10.39
N LEU A 151 5.45 22.76 9.55
CA LEU A 151 5.39 24.20 9.38
C LEU A 151 4.95 24.89 10.66
N THR A 152 3.89 24.40 11.32
CA THR A 152 3.43 24.93 12.61
C THR A 152 4.53 24.83 13.67
N ALA A 153 5.23 23.69 13.76
CA ALA A 153 6.36 23.54 14.67
C ALA A 153 7.51 24.51 14.36
N ALA A 154 7.85 24.66 13.08
CA ALA A 154 8.87 25.62 12.65
C ALA A 154 8.48 27.06 12.99
N LEU A 155 7.21 27.44 12.79
CA LEU A 155 6.70 28.75 13.15
C LEU A 155 6.73 28.96 14.67
N PHE A 156 6.38 27.94 15.45
CA PHE A 156 6.39 28.00 16.91
C PHE A 156 7.82 28.18 17.47
N LEU A 157 8.82 27.60 16.80
CA LEU A 157 10.24 27.77 17.14
C LEU A 157 10.81 29.10 16.64
N ALA A 158 10.38 29.55 15.45
CA ALA A 158 10.84 30.79 14.85
C ALA A 158 10.21 32.04 15.50
N ALA A 159 8.96 31.96 15.96
CA ALA A 159 8.23 33.07 16.56
C ALA A 159 8.97 33.72 17.76
N PRO A 160 9.44 32.99 18.79
CA PRO A 160 10.16 33.62 19.90
C PRO A 160 11.50 34.21 19.47
N LEU A 161 12.19 33.61 18.49
CA LEU A 161 13.44 34.13 17.93
C LEU A 161 13.21 35.41 17.14
N LEU A 162 12.14 35.47 16.34
CA LEU A 162 11.75 36.66 15.59
C LEU A 162 11.32 37.78 16.54
N VAL A 163 10.55 37.48 17.58
CA VAL A 163 10.12 38.46 18.59
C VAL A 163 11.31 39.02 19.38
N THR A 164 12.25 38.17 19.79
CA THR A 164 13.47 38.65 20.48
C THR A 164 14.37 39.45 19.55
N TRP A 165 14.52 39.03 18.30
CA TRP A 165 15.26 39.76 17.29
C TRP A 165 14.67 41.14 16.98
N ASP A 166 13.34 41.23 16.89
CA ASP A 166 12.62 42.49 16.66
C ASP A 166 12.73 43.42 17.87
N ALA A 167 12.61 42.88 19.09
CA ALA A 167 12.83 43.64 20.32
C ALA A 167 14.26 44.19 20.44
N ILE A 168 15.27 43.46 19.94
CA ILE A 168 16.67 43.92 19.92
C ILE A 168 16.92 44.97 18.82
N ARG A 169 16.27 44.82 17.65
CA ARG A 169 16.45 45.76 16.53
C ARG A 169 15.66 47.06 16.67
N GLY A 170 14.71 47.13 17.61
CA GLY A 170 14.11 48.38 18.06
C GLY A 170 13.47 49.17 16.92
N HIS A 171 12.57 48.55 16.16
CA HIS A 171 11.66 49.33 15.32
C HIS A 171 10.40 49.68 16.12
N ARG A 172 10.32 50.96 16.50
CA ARG A 172 9.05 51.66 16.78
C ARG A 172 8.36 51.99 15.46
#